data_AF-A0A3P7PDM8-F1
#
_entry.id   AF-A0A3P7PDM8-F1
#
_cell.length_a   1.000
_cell.length_b   1.000
_cell.length_c   1.000
_cell.angle_alpha   90.00
_cell.angle_beta   90.00
_cell.angle_gamma   90.00
#
_symmetry.space_group_name_H-M   'P 1'
#
loop_
_entity.id
_entity.type
_entity.pdbx_description
1 polymer ?
#
loop_
_entity_poly.entity_id
_entity_poly.type
_entity_poly.pdbx_seq_one_letter_code
_entity_poly.pdbx_strand_id
1 'polypeptide(L)'
;MMLSLLSLFLASGPVLRDDTQHWSPNTYPNPQINYTLCNTWPASTLCDPDHILTDHWRMIINKNIQEQIEKLRNSSDLLYNDNASGRCHRNATNGITIYVILANRIITTSNNSIDTDLINFGNGVADKYGLNSQSCKNFIVIVGVEEAKLAYVRTGYDLKLPNDLMKIIFKEYSELFNAKNYMEGLNKIITEIGERMNDLSLQVFFSKFSYLLSAIDLENRKYNVFY
;
A
#
# COMPACT_ATOMS: atom_id res chain seq x y z
N MET A 1 -33.24 0.60 -53.04
CA MET A 1 -33.46 1.44 -51.85
C MET A 1 -32.12 1.48 -51.10
N MET A 2 -31.46 2.64 -51.06
CA MET A 2 -30.25 2.86 -50.25
C MET A 2 -30.60 2.72 -48.76
N LEU A 3 -29.74 2.05 -48.01
CA LEU A 3 -29.49 2.37 -46.60
C LEU A 3 -27.99 2.27 -46.39
N SER A 4 -27.33 3.41 -46.59
CA SER A 4 -25.93 3.64 -46.20
C SER A 4 -25.90 3.72 -44.68
N LEU A 5 -25.31 2.70 -44.04
CA LEU A 5 -24.95 2.76 -42.63
C LEU A 5 -23.59 3.45 -42.54
N LEU A 6 -23.63 4.73 -42.19
CA LEU A 6 -22.47 5.52 -41.80
C LEU A 6 -21.94 4.94 -40.48
N SER A 7 -20.92 4.07 -40.56
CA SER A 7 -20.24 3.53 -39.38
C SER A 7 -19.42 4.65 -38.73
N LEU A 8 -20.00 5.29 -37.71
CA LEU A 8 -19.25 6.18 -36.83
C LEU A 8 -18.35 5.31 -35.94
N PHE A 9 -17.21 4.87 -36.47
CA PHE A 9 -16.12 4.40 -35.64
C PHE A 9 -15.57 5.63 -34.91
N LEU A 10 -16.12 5.91 -33.73
CA LEU A 10 -15.38 6.65 -32.72
C LEU A 10 -14.19 5.75 -32.37
N ALA A 11 -13.12 5.92 -33.14
CA ALA A 11 -11.82 5.37 -32.81
C ALA A 11 -11.44 5.96 -31.46
N SER A 12 -11.69 5.19 -30.40
CA SER A 12 -10.99 5.31 -29.13
C SER A 12 -9.54 4.93 -29.40
N GLY A 13 -8.82 5.77 -30.15
CA GLY A 13 -7.37 5.74 -30.12
C GLY A 13 -6.95 5.99 -28.67
N PRO A 14 -5.84 5.38 -28.20
CA PRO A 14 -5.30 5.77 -26.91
C PRO A 14 -5.10 7.28 -26.96
N VAL A 15 -5.74 8.01 -26.04
CA VAL A 15 -5.39 9.40 -25.79
C VAL A 15 -3.92 9.36 -25.42
N LEU A 16 -3.04 9.71 -26.36
CA LEU A 16 -1.63 9.93 -26.08
C LEU A 16 -1.61 11.04 -25.02
N ARG A 17 -1.42 10.69 -23.75
CA ARG A 17 -1.27 11.69 -22.70
C ARG A 17 -0.01 12.47 -23.03
N ASP A 18 -0.14 13.78 -23.08
CA ASP A 18 0.96 14.70 -23.28
C ASP A 18 1.94 14.58 -22.09
N ASP A 19 3.24 14.60 -22.36
CA ASP A 19 4.33 14.56 -21.36
C ASP A 19 4.25 15.75 -20.37
N THR A 20 3.38 16.72 -20.64
CA THR A 20 3.06 17.86 -19.77
C THR A 20 2.03 17.54 -18.68
N GLN A 21 1.39 16.36 -18.67
CA GLN A 21 0.28 16.12 -17.76
C GLN A 21 0.71 15.69 -16.36
N HIS A 22 0.52 16.59 -15.39
CA HIS A 22 0.74 16.33 -13.97
C HIS A 22 -0.44 15.59 -13.34
N TRP A 23 -0.14 14.56 -12.55
CA TRP A 23 -1.18 13.86 -11.80
C TRP A 23 -1.64 14.65 -10.58
N SER A 24 -2.97 14.71 -10.43
CA SER A 24 -3.61 15.11 -9.18
C SER A 24 -4.28 13.88 -8.58
N PRO A 25 -4.60 13.90 -7.27
CA PRO A 25 -5.42 12.84 -6.69
C PRO A 25 -6.75 12.60 -7.38
N ASN A 26 -7.35 13.64 -7.98
CA ASN A 26 -8.64 13.54 -8.67
C ASN A 26 -8.53 12.92 -10.07
N THR A 27 -7.35 12.97 -10.68
CA THR A 27 -7.14 12.50 -12.05
C THR A 27 -6.42 11.16 -12.09
N TYR A 28 -5.69 10.78 -11.03
CA TYR A 28 -4.95 9.52 -10.99
C TYR A 28 -5.92 8.30 -10.95
N PRO A 29 -5.76 7.31 -11.84
CA PRO A 29 -6.73 6.22 -11.97
C PRO A 29 -6.66 5.23 -10.80
N ASN A 30 -7.83 4.77 -10.34
CA ASN A 30 -7.91 3.71 -9.33
C ASN A 30 -7.79 2.32 -9.98
N PRO A 31 -6.77 1.50 -9.66
CA PRO A 31 -6.55 0.20 -10.29
C PRO A 31 -7.67 -0.81 -10.01
N GLN A 32 -8.42 -0.66 -8.91
CA GLN A 32 -9.54 -1.55 -8.59
C GLN A 32 -10.79 -1.29 -9.45
N ILE A 33 -10.90 -0.09 -10.02
CA ILE A 33 -12.07 0.33 -10.81
C ILE A 33 -11.71 0.33 -12.30
N ASN A 34 -10.55 0.89 -12.65
CA ASN A 34 -10.10 1.10 -14.03
C ASN A 34 -8.69 0.53 -14.21
N TYR A 35 -8.51 -0.77 -14.02
CA TYR A 35 -7.20 -1.44 -14.13
C TYR A 35 -6.52 -1.21 -15.50
N THR A 36 -7.29 -1.03 -16.56
CA THR A 36 -6.76 -0.73 -17.91
C THR A 36 -6.05 0.61 -17.97
N LEU A 37 -6.58 1.65 -17.32
CA LEU A 37 -5.92 2.97 -17.24
C LEU A 37 -4.65 2.95 -16.36
N CYS A 38 -4.56 1.96 -15.48
CA CYS A 38 -3.41 1.71 -14.61
C CYS A 38 -2.36 0.79 -15.24
N ASN A 39 -2.56 0.35 -16.49
CA ASN A 39 -1.73 -0.62 -17.19
C ASN A 39 -1.51 -1.91 -16.38
N THR A 40 -2.56 -2.41 -15.73
CA THR A 40 -2.51 -3.59 -14.87
C THR A 40 -3.64 -4.58 -15.18
N TRP A 41 -3.83 -5.59 -14.32
CA TRP A 41 -4.83 -6.64 -14.44
C TRP A 41 -6.01 -6.44 -13.45
N PRO A 42 -7.15 -7.10 -13.69
CA PRO A 42 -8.24 -7.14 -12.70
C PRO A 42 -7.73 -7.56 -11.31
N ALA A 43 -8.31 -6.98 -10.26
CA ALA A 43 -7.95 -7.18 -8.85
C ALA A 43 -6.53 -6.74 -8.44
N SER A 44 -5.74 -6.16 -9.34
CA SER A 44 -4.47 -5.54 -8.96
C SER A 44 -4.69 -4.25 -8.14
N THR A 45 -3.73 -3.98 -7.26
CA THR A 45 -3.60 -2.72 -6.52
C THR A 45 -2.36 -1.93 -6.93
N LEU A 46 -1.68 -2.36 -8.01
CA LEU A 46 -0.61 -1.63 -8.68
C LEU A 46 -1.21 -0.72 -9.75
N CYS A 47 -0.79 0.54 -9.78
CA CYS A 47 -1.12 1.47 -10.85
C CYS A 47 0.14 2.15 -11.37
N ASP A 48 0.37 2.01 -12.68
CA ASP A 48 1.48 2.63 -13.42
C ASP A 48 0.94 3.16 -14.77
N PRO A 49 0.13 4.23 -14.73
CA PRO A 49 -0.53 4.76 -15.91
C PRO A 49 0.46 5.43 -16.90
N ASP A 50 1.69 5.72 -16.47
CA ASP A 50 2.73 6.37 -17.28
C ASP A 50 3.75 5.39 -17.88
N HIS A 51 3.55 4.07 -17.69
CA HIS A 51 4.46 3.03 -18.19
C HIS A 51 5.91 3.18 -17.72
N ILE A 52 6.12 3.62 -16.48
CA ILE A 52 7.46 3.69 -15.88
C ILE A 52 8.07 2.29 -15.78
N LEU A 53 7.22 1.26 -15.65
CA LEU A 53 7.60 -0.14 -15.63
C LEU A 53 7.20 -0.87 -16.92
N THR A 54 8.07 -1.80 -17.32
CA THR A 54 7.71 -2.81 -18.34
C THR A 54 6.59 -3.72 -17.86
N ASP A 55 5.85 -4.35 -18.78
CA ASP A 55 4.79 -5.32 -18.44
C ASP A 55 5.30 -6.43 -17.51
N HIS A 56 6.50 -6.93 -17.81
CA HIS A 56 7.16 -7.97 -17.01
C HIS A 56 7.45 -7.50 -15.58
N TRP A 57 7.93 -6.26 -15.40
CA TRP A 57 8.20 -5.72 -14.07
C TRP A 57 6.93 -5.46 -13.26
N ARG A 58 5.86 -4.96 -13.91
CA ARG A 58 4.55 -4.85 -13.26
C ARG A 58 4.07 -6.21 -12.77
N MET A 59 4.30 -7.29 -13.53
CA MET A 59 3.84 -8.63 -13.18
C MET A 59 4.57 -9.14 -11.94
N ILE A 60 5.89 -8.95 -11.88
CA ILE A 60 6.71 -9.29 -10.71
C ILE A 60 6.23 -8.52 -9.47
N ILE A 61 6.08 -7.20 -9.58
CA ILE A 61 5.63 -6.35 -8.47
C ILE A 61 4.24 -6.77 -8.02
N ASN A 62 3.28 -6.95 -8.94
CA ASN A 62 1.94 -7.37 -8.58
C ASN A 62 1.91 -8.73 -7.89
N LYS A 63 2.73 -9.69 -8.34
CA LYS A 63 2.87 -10.98 -7.65
C LYS A 63 3.37 -10.79 -6.21
N ASN A 64 4.41 -9.98 -6.00
CA ASN A 64 4.93 -9.69 -4.66
C ASN A 64 3.87 -9.00 -3.78
N ILE A 65 3.12 -8.02 -4.31
CA ILE A 65 2.00 -7.38 -3.59
C ILE A 65 1.01 -8.45 -3.10
N GLN A 66 0.56 -9.35 -3.98
CA GLN A 66 -0.41 -10.39 -3.61
C GLN A 66 0.17 -11.35 -2.56
N GLU A 67 1.43 -11.75 -2.70
CA GLU A 67 2.11 -12.60 -1.72
C GLU A 67 2.18 -11.95 -0.33
N GLN A 68 2.52 -10.66 -0.25
CA GLN A 68 2.56 -9.95 1.03
C GLN A 68 1.15 -9.72 1.62
N ILE A 69 0.16 -9.42 0.78
CA ILE A 69 -1.24 -9.30 1.24
C ILE A 69 -1.73 -10.62 1.83
N GLU A 70 -1.48 -11.75 1.16
CA GLU A 70 -1.88 -13.07 1.67
C GLU A 70 -1.15 -13.45 2.95
N LYS A 71 0.15 -13.14 3.04
CA LYS A 71 0.93 -13.33 4.27
C LYS A 71 0.33 -12.55 5.44
N LEU A 72 -0.01 -11.27 5.23
CA LEU A 72 -0.60 -10.41 6.25
C LEU A 72 -2.04 -10.76 6.59
N ARG A 73 -2.82 -11.27 5.63
CA ARG A 73 -4.19 -11.76 5.86
C ARG A 73 -4.23 -12.93 6.84
N ASN A 74 -3.19 -13.76 6.85
CA ASN A 74 -3.06 -14.88 7.78
C ASN A 74 -2.50 -14.45 9.16
N SER A 75 -2.12 -13.19 9.35
CA SER A 75 -1.67 -12.69 10.65
C SER A 75 -2.89 -12.39 11.55
N SER A 76 -3.05 -13.17 12.62
CA SER A 76 -4.15 -13.01 13.59
C SER A 76 -4.01 -11.75 14.45
N ASP A 77 -2.82 -11.15 14.47
CA ASP A 77 -2.45 -10.11 15.42
C ASP A 77 -1.97 -8.84 14.71
N LEU A 78 -2.71 -8.38 13.69
CA LEU A 78 -2.56 -7.00 13.22
C LEU A 78 -2.70 -6.05 14.42
N LEU A 79 -1.71 -5.18 14.57
CA LEU A 79 -1.72 -4.20 15.65
C LEU A 79 -2.40 -2.93 15.19
N TYR A 80 -3.22 -2.40 16.09
CA TYR A 80 -3.90 -1.15 15.91
C TYR A 80 -3.44 -0.14 16.95
N ASN A 81 -3.53 1.14 16.59
CA ASN A 81 -3.33 2.24 17.52
C ASN A 81 -4.51 2.29 18.50
N ASP A 82 -4.29 2.86 19.69
CA ASP A 82 -5.30 2.88 20.77
C ASP A 82 -6.60 3.62 20.39
N ASN A 83 -6.53 4.51 19.41
CA ASN A 83 -7.68 5.25 18.87
C ASN A 83 -8.52 4.46 17.86
N ALA A 84 -8.08 3.27 17.46
CA ALA A 84 -8.83 2.43 16.54
C ALA A 84 -10.12 1.92 17.20
N SER A 85 -11.13 1.64 16.38
CA SER A 85 -12.38 1.07 16.89
C SER A 85 -12.11 -0.26 17.59
N GLY A 86 -12.74 -0.51 18.74
CA GLY A 86 -12.67 -1.81 19.42
C GLY A 86 -13.21 -2.99 18.60
N ARG A 87 -13.82 -2.75 17.43
CA ARG A 87 -14.12 -3.81 16.44
C ARG A 87 -12.86 -4.31 15.72
N CYS A 88 -11.89 -3.43 15.47
CA CYS A 88 -10.63 -3.77 14.80
C CYS A 88 -9.79 -4.75 15.62
N HIS A 89 -9.83 -4.62 16.95
CA HIS A 89 -9.16 -5.52 17.88
C HIS A 89 -9.83 -6.88 18.05
N ARG A 90 -11.10 -7.02 17.61
CA ARG A 90 -11.91 -8.25 17.81
C ARG A 90 -12.07 -9.05 16.53
N ASN A 91 -12.28 -8.39 15.40
CA ASN A 91 -12.60 -9.00 14.11
C ASN A 91 -11.96 -8.15 12.99
N ALA A 92 -10.64 -8.21 12.84
CA ALA A 92 -9.98 -7.67 11.65
C ALA A 92 -10.31 -8.57 10.44
N THR A 93 -11.53 -8.50 9.91
CA THR A 93 -11.94 -9.36 8.77
C THR A 93 -11.25 -8.97 7.48
N ASN A 94 -10.84 -7.71 7.37
CA ASN A 94 -10.20 -7.21 6.16
C ASN A 94 -8.70 -7.16 6.46
N GLY A 95 -7.90 -8.03 5.83
CA GLY A 95 -6.45 -7.97 5.91
C GLY A 95 -5.89 -6.64 5.40
N ILE A 96 -4.59 -6.43 5.56
CA ILE A 96 -3.93 -5.23 5.00
C ILE A 96 -3.93 -5.31 3.48
N THR A 97 -4.42 -4.26 2.82
CA THR A 97 -4.28 -4.09 1.36
C THR A 97 -3.11 -3.16 1.06
N ILE A 98 -2.22 -3.56 0.17
CA ILE A 98 -1.07 -2.75 -0.26
C ILE A 98 -1.35 -2.21 -1.66
N TYR A 99 -1.39 -0.89 -1.81
CA TYR A 99 -1.48 -0.17 -3.07
C TYR A 99 -0.09 0.33 -3.48
N VAL A 100 0.22 0.21 -4.76
CA VAL A 100 1.44 0.77 -5.35
C VAL A 100 1.02 1.75 -6.43
N ILE A 101 1.42 2.99 -6.26
CA ILE A 101 1.05 4.14 -7.09
C ILE A 101 2.33 4.68 -7.69
N LEU A 102 2.47 4.61 -9.00
CA LEU A 102 3.66 5.08 -9.71
C LEU A 102 3.27 6.17 -10.70
N ALA A 103 3.80 7.37 -10.51
CA ALA A 103 3.49 8.54 -11.33
C ALA A 103 4.77 9.13 -11.92
N ASN A 104 4.73 9.62 -13.16
CA ASN A 104 5.87 10.33 -13.73
C ASN A 104 6.04 11.69 -13.03
N ARG A 105 4.97 12.49 -13.03
CA ARG A 105 4.90 13.80 -12.38
C ARG A 105 3.59 13.95 -11.62
N ILE A 106 3.64 14.67 -10.51
CA ILE A 106 2.46 15.09 -9.75
C ILE A 106 2.34 16.61 -9.82
N ILE A 107 1.15 17.14 -9.51
CA ILE A 107 0.98 18.58 -9.34
C ILE A 107 1.76 19.01 -8.10
N THR A 108 2.70 19.92 -8.29
CA THR A 108 3.47 20.54 -7.21
C THR A 108 3.04 21.99 -7.01
N THR A 109 3.23 22.50 -5.80
CA THR A 109 2.97 23.92 -5.50
C THR A 109 4.29 24.61 -5.20
N SER A 110 4.52 25.80 -5.78
CA SER A 110 5.80 26.51 -5.71
C SER A 110 6.29 26.83 -4.29
N ASN A 111 5.38 26.78 -3.30
CA ASN A 111 5.65 27.16 -1.93
C ASN A 111 5.88 25.96 -1.00
N ASN A 112 5.68 24.72 -1.48
CA ASN A 112 5.84 23.51 -0.70
C ASN A 112 7.16 22.80 -1.04
N SER A 113 7.68 22.02 -0.10
CA SER A 113 8.71 21.04 -0.42
C SER A 113 8.12 19.91 -1.26
N ILE A 114 8.95 19.25 -2.08
CA ILE A 114 8.54 18.06 -2.83
C ILE A 114 7.99 16.96 -1.92
N ASP A 115 8.54 16.80 -0.71
CA ASP A 115 8.04 15.85 0.30
C ASP A 115 6.60 16.18 0.70
N THR A 116 6.28 17.47 0.90
CA THR A 116 4.94 17.93 1.27
C THR A 116 3.96 17.64 0.14
N ASP A 117 4.36 17.87 -1.11
CA ASP A 117 3.51 17.59 -2.27
C ASP A 117 3.29 16.08 -2.48
N LEU A 118 4.31 15.23 -2.24
CA LEU A 118 4.18 13.77 -2.23
C LEU A 118 3.21 13.28 -1.16
N ILE A 119 3.31 13.83 0.05
CA ILE A 119 2.41 13.52 1.17
C ILE A 119 0.96 13.91 0.80
N ASN A 120 0.76 15.11 0.27
CA ASN A 120 -0.56 15.60 -0.14
C ASN A 120 -1.15 14.74 -1.25
N PHE A 121 -0.33 14.36 -2.23
CA PHE A 121 -0.74 13.47 -3.31
C PHE A 121 -1.16 12.09 -2.77
N GLY A 122 -0.32 11.46 -1.94
CA GLY A 122 -0.63 10.15 -1.35
C GLY A 122 -1.88 10.18 -0.45
N ASN A 123 -2.06 11.23 0.35
CA ASN A 123 -3.26 11.43 1.16
C ASN A 123 -4.51 11.59 0.30
N GLY A 124 -4.43 12.45 -0.73
CA GLY A 124 -5.55 12.67 -1.64
C GLY A 124 -5.93 11.39 -2.41
N VAL A 125 -4.96 10.59 -2.85
CA VAL A 125 -5.21 9.30 -3.51
C VAL A 125 -5.95 8.36 -2.56
N ALA A 126 -5.49 8.24 -1.31
CA ALA A 126 -6.16 7.42 -0.29
C ALA A 126 -7.60 7.88 -0.02
N ASP A 127 -7.86 9.20 -0.01
CA ASP A 127 -9.21 9.75 0.10
C ASP A 127 -10.07 9.40 -1.11
N LYS A 128 -9.56 9.59 -2.32
CA LYS A 128 -10.29 9.36 -3.57
C LYS A 128 -10.62 7.90 -3.80
N TYR A 129 -9.78 7.00 -3.32
CA TYR A 129 -10.02 5.57 -3.34
C TYR A 129 -10.97 5.12 -2.21
N GLY A 130 -11.38 6.03 -1.33
CA GLY A 130 -12.25 5.73 -0.20
C GLY A 130 -11.56 4.95 0.92
N LEU A 131 -10.23 4.88 0.93
CA LEU A 131 -9.47 4.06 1.89
C LEU A 131 -9.63 4.58 3.33
N ASN A 132 -9.71 5.90 3.50
CA ASN A 132 -9.94 6.50 4.81
C ASN A 132 -11.36 6.26 5.37
N SER A 133 -12.30 5.83 4.52
CA SER A 133 -13.67 5.46 4.92
C SER A 133 -13.82 3.97 5.23
N GLN A 134 -12.77 3.16 5.02
CA GLN A 134 -12.81 1.73 5.31
C GLN A 134 -12.84 1.46 6.81
N SER A 135 -13.59 0.44 7.22
CA SER A 135 -13.50 -0.12 8.58
C SER A 135 -12.05 -0.49 8.88
N CYS A 136 -11.53 -0.01 10.01
CA CYS A 136 -10.17 -0.26 10.48
C CYS A 136 -9.03 0.28 9.58
N LYS A 137 -9.35 0.90 8.44
CA LYS A 137 -8.37 1.59 7.57
C LYS A 137 -7.14 0.70 7.28
N ASN A 138 -7.35 -0.57 6.98
CA ASN A 138 -6.27 -1.56 6.79
C ASN A 138 -5.62 -1.45 5.41
N PHE A 139 -4.94 -0.34 5.17
CA PHE A 139 -4.28 -0.09 3.90
C PHE A 139 -2.89 0.51 4.07
N ILE A 140 -2.07 0.24 3.04
CA ILE A 140 -0.76 0.85 2.83
C ILE A 140 -0.75 1.34 1.38
N VAL A 141 -0.35 2.58 1.15
CA VAL A 141 -0.15 3.17 -0.17
C VAL A 141 1.31 3.53 -0.30
N ILE A 142 2.00 2.87 -1.22
CA ILE A 142 3.36 3.19 -1.63
C ILE A 142 3.26 4.07 -2.86
N VAL A 143 3.73 5.30 -2.77
CA VAL A 143 3.72 6.30 -3.84
C VAL A 143 5.14 6.47 -4.34
N GLY A 144 5.41 6.13 -5.59
CA GLY A 144 6.63 6.47 -6.30
C GLY A 144 6.38 7.58 -7.31
N VAL A 145 7.26 8.59 -7.34
CA VAL A 145 7.22 9.63 -8.38
C VAL A 145 8.57 9.69 -9.11
N GLU A 146 8.57 9.42 -10.43
CA GLU A 146 9.79 9.34 -11.24
C GLU A 146 10.55 10.68 -11.26
N GLU A 147 9.87 11.80 -11.54
CA GLU A 147 10.49 13.11 -11.62
C GLU A 147 11.08 13.55 -10.27
N ALA A 148 10.38 13.26 -9.18
CA ALA A 148 10.85 13.53 -7.82
C ALA A 148 11.99 12.59 -7.40
N LYS A 149 12.15 11.43 -8.05
CA LYS A 149 13.07 10.34 -7.67
C LYS A 149 12.88 9.90 -6.21
N LEU A 150 11.65 9.95 -5.73
CA LEU A 150 11.30 9.67 -4.35
C LEU A 150 10.15 8.68 -4.26
N ALA A 151 10.14 7.96 -3.14
CA ALA A 151 9.01 7.17 -2.70
C ALA A 151 8.47 7.74 -1.39
N TYR A 152 7.18 7.59 -1.17
CA TYR A 152 6.48 7.92 0.06
C TYR A 152 5.56 6.76 0.44
N VAL A 153 5.46 6.45 1.73
CA VAL A 153 4.57 5.40 2.22
C VAL A 153 3.54 6.02 3.16
N ARG A 154 2.27 5.80 2.84
CA ARG A 154 1.11 6.22 3.64
C ARG A 154 0.38 4.99 4.14
N THR A 155 0.03 4.95 5.43
CA THR A 155 -0.68 3.82 6.04
C THR A 155 -1.93 4.31 6.74
N GLY A 156 -3.01 3.54 6.73
CA GLY A 156 -4.23 3.93 7.42
C GLY A 156 -3.99 4.23 8.91
N TYR A 157 -4.64 5.28 9.41
CA TYR A 157 -4.34 5.85 10.73
C TYR A 157 -4.61 4.91 11.91
N ASP A 158 -5.41 3.88 11.71
CA ASP A 158 -5.73 2.90 12.75
C ASP A 158 -4.62 1.84 12.86
N LEU A 159 -3.81 1.60 11.81
CA LEU A 159 -2.74 0.61 11.82
C LEU A 159 -1.56 1.08 12.66
N LYS A 160 -1.06 0.20 13.52
CA LYS A 160 0.20 0.39 14.22
C LYS A 160 1.33 -0.19 13.39
N LEU A 161 2.33 0.64 13.11
CA LEU A 161 3.52 0.24 12.38
C LEU A 161 4.69 -0.05 13.33
N PRO A 162 5.65 -0.88 12.91
CA PRO A 162 6.96 -0.95 13.55
C PRO A 162 7.62 0.43 13.58
N ASN A 163 8.16 0.83 14.73
CA ASN A 163 8.68 2.18 14.96
C ASN A 163 9.82 2.58 14.01
N ASP A 164 10.57 1.61 13.49
CA ASP A 164 11.72 1.79 12.62
C ASP A 164 11.41 1.57 11.13
N LEU A 165 10.21 1.10 10.78
CA LEU A 165 9.85 0.70 9.41
C LEU A 165 10.13 1.81 8.39
N MET A 166 9.60 3.01 8.62
CA MET A 166 9.78 4.14 7.69
C MET A 166 11.24 4.57 7.59
N LYS A 167 11.96 4.55 8.72
CA LYS A 167 13.39 4.90 8.76
C LYS A 167 14.21 3.93 7.91
N ILE A 168 13.90 2.63 7.97
CA ILE A 168 14.57 1.59 7.19
C ILE A 168 14.26 1.79 5.71
N ILE A 169 12.97 1.89 5.35
CA ILE A 169 12.52 2.08 3.97
C ILE A 169 13.24 3.27 3.32
N PHE A 170 13.24 4.43 3.97
CA PHE A 170 13.83 5.63 3.40
C PHE A 170 15.37 5.62 3.41
N LYS A 171 16.00 4.93 4.36
CA LYS A 171 17.46 4.83 4.41
C LYS A 171 18.00 3.84 3.38
N GLU A 172 17.33 2.71 3.18
CA GLU A 172 17.87 1.60 2.38
C GLU A 172 17.47 1.67 0.92
N TYR A 173 16.30 2.23 0.60
CA TYR A 173 15.71 2.11 -0.74
C TYR A 173 15.57 3.42 -1.51
N SER A 174 15.84 4.58 -0.88
CA SER A 174 15.82 5.88 -1.56
C SER A 174 16.81 5.94 -2.73
N GLU A 175 18.01 5.38 -2.58
CA GLU A 175 19.01 5.34 -3.64
C GLU A 175 18.59 4.53 -4.87
N LEU A 176 17.69 3.55 -4.71
CA LEU A 176 17.15 2.80 -5.85
C LEU A 176 16.27 3.69 -6.74
N PHE A 177 15.53 4.62 -6.15
CA PHE A 177 14.74 5.60 -6.91
C PHE A 177 15.63 6.64 -7.58
N ASN A 178 16.71 7.08 -6.91
CA ASN A 178 17.73 7.94 -7.51
C ASN A 178 18.36 7.30 -8.76
N ALA A 179 18.66 6.01 -8.68
CA ALA A 179 19.23 5.21 -9.76
C ALA A 179 18.20 4.76 -10.82
N LYS A 180 16.93 5.21 -10.72
CA LYS A 180 15.81 4.79 -11.57
C LYS A 180 15.54 3.28 -11.58
N ASN A 181 15.98 2.57 -10.54
CA ASN A 181 15.73 1.15 -10.36
C ASN A 181 14.40 0.92 -9.63
N TYR A 182 13.30 1.38 -10.24
CA TYR A 182 11.96 1.37 -9.63
C TYR A 182 11.45 -0.04 -9.36
N MET A 183 11.76 -0.99 -10.24
CA MET A 183 11.35 -2.39 -10.06
C MET A 183 11.94 -2.97 -8.78
N GLU A 184 13.25 -2.83 -8.58
CA GLU A 184 13.92 -3.35 -7.39
C GLU A 184 13.51 -2.56 -6.13
N GLY A 185 13.46 -1.22 -6.24
CA GLY A 185 13.07 -0.35 -5.13
C GLY A 185 11.67 -0.66 -4.61
N LEU A 186 10.68 -0.74 -5.49
CA LEU A 186 9.31 -1.07 -5.11
C LEU A 186 9.22 -2.47 -4.51
N ASN A 187 9.83 -3.49 -5.14
CA ASN A 187 9.79 -4.85 -4.61
C ASN A 187 10.38 -4.94 -3.20
N LYS A 188 11.54 -4.31 -2.97
CA LYS A 188 12.17 -4.29 -1.64
C LYS A 188 11.31 -3.60 -0.59
N ILE A 189 10.71 -2.44 -0.92
CA ILE A 189 9.80 -1.74 -0.01
C ILE A 189 8.59 -2.61 0.34
N ILE A 190 7.97 -3.25 -0.65
CA ILE A 190 6.80 -4.13 -0.46
C ILE A 190 7.16 -5.31 0.44
N THR A 191 8.28 -5.98 0.16
CA THR A 191 8.78 -7.12 0.96
C THR A 191 9.09 -6.69 2.39
N GLU A 192 9.81 -5.59 2.59
CA GLU A 192 10.16 -5.07 3.92
C GLU A 192 8.91 -4.77 4.75
N ILE A 193 7.90 -4.15 4.14
CA ILE A 193 6.61 -3.90 4.78
C ILE A 193 5.95 -5.21 5.21
N GLY A 194 5.86 -6.20 4.31
CA GLY A 194 5.25 -7.49 4.60
C GLY A 194 5.98 -8.27 5.68
N GLU A 195 7.31 -8.23 5.70
CA GLU A 195 8.14 -8.90 6.71
C GLU A 195 8.03 -8.25 8.08
N ARG A 196 8.18 -6.93 8.17
CA ARG A 196 8.18 -6.20 9.45
C ARG A 196 6.81 -6.18 10.11
N MET A 197 5.75 -6.04 9.32
CA MET A 197 4.38 -6.11 9.85
C MET A 197 4.07 -7.50 10.40
N ASN A 198 4.54 -8.55 9.71
CA ASN A 198 4.36 -9.93 10.17
C ASN A 198 5.20 -10.24 11.42
N ASP A 199 6.45 -9.78 11.48
CA ASP A 199 7.30 -9.94 12.67
C ASP A 199 6.72 -9.25 13.90
N LEU A 200 6.22 -8.02 13.74
CA LEU A 200 5.52 -7.30 14.80
C LEU A 200 4.30 -8.08 15.33
N SER A 201 3.55 -8.71 14.43
CA SER A 201 2.42 -9.58 14.79
C SER A 201 2.87 -10.81 15.59
N LEU A 202 3.93 -11.50 15.14
CA LEU A 202 4.49 -12.68 15.82
C LEU A 202 5.07 -12.36 17.21
N GLN A 203 5.82 -11.26 17.34
CA GLN A 203 6.37 -10.83 18.63
C GLN A 203 5.26 -10.60 19.67
N VAL A 204 4.14 -9.99 19.26
CA VAL A 204 2.99 -9.79 20.15
C VAL A 204 2.30 -11.11 20.48
N PHE A 205 2.14 -12.01 19.52
CA PHE A 205 1.59 -13.35 19.76
C PHE A 205 2.42 -14.10 20.82
N PHE A 206 3.74 -14.16 20.66
CA PHE A 206 4.63 -14.84 21.61
C PHE A 206 4.63 -14.17 22.99
N SER A 207 4.56 -12.83 23.04
CA SER A 207 4.44 -12.10 24.30
C SER A 207 3.16 -12.49 25.04
N LYS A 208 1.99 -12.48 24.37
CA LYS A 208 0.71 -12.90 24.95
C LYS A 208 0.77 -14.36 25.43
N PHE A 209 1.36 -15.25 24.64
CA PHE A 209 1.50 -16.66 25.00
C PHE A 209 2.40 -16.86 26.24
N SER A 210 3.52 -16.13 26.32
CA SER A 210 4.41 -16.15 27.49
C SER A 210 3.69 -15.67 28.76
N TYR A 211 2.92 -14.58 28.67
CA TYR A 211 2.08 -14.12 29.77
C TYR A 211 1.06 -15.17 30.21
N LEU A 212 0.40 -15.85 29.27
CA LEU A 212 -0.57 -16.90 29.58
C LEU A 212 0.09 -18.08 30.31
N LEU A 213 1.26 -18.54 29.85
CA LEU A 213 2.02 -19.60 30.52
C LEU A 213 2.42 -19.18 31.94
N SER A 214 2.89 -17.95 32.13
CA SER A 214 3.24 -17.44 33.47
C SER A 214 2.02 -17.35 34.39
N ALA A 215 0.84 -17.00 33.86
CA ALA A 215 -0.40 -16.95 34.61
C ALA A 215 -0.87 -18.35 35.03
N ILE A 216 -0.77 -19.34 34.14
CA ILE A 216 -1.08 -20.75 34.44
C ILE A 216 -0.13 -21.29 35.52
N ASP A 217 1.16 -20.99 35.43
CA ASP A 217 2.15 -21.44 36.41
C ASP A 217 1.94 -20.76 37.78
N LEU A 218 1.61 -19.47 37.82
CA LEU A 218 1.20 -18.78 39.05
C LEU A 218 -0.05 -19.39 39.67
N GLU A 219 -1.04 -19.71 38.85
CA GLU A 219 -2.29 -20.32 39.28
C GLU A 219 -2.04 -21.74 39.84
N ASN A 220 -1.24 -22.58 39.15
CA ASN A 220 -0.82 -23.89 39.66
C ASN A 220 0.00 -23.81 40.95
N ARG A 221 0.84 -22.78 41.12
CA ARG A 221 1.58 -22.55 42.37
C ARG A 221 0.67 -22.17 43.54
N LYS A 222 -0.45 -21.48 43.31
CA LYS A 222 -1.45 -21.23 44.36
C LYS A 222 -2.10 -22.52 44.85
N TYR A 223 -2.33 -23.50 43.97
CA TYR A 223 -2.95 -24.78 44.35
C TYR A 223 -1.96 -25.79 44.95
N ASN A 224 -0.66 -25.63 44.73
CA ASN A 224 0.39 -26.49 45.28
C ASN A 224 0.99 -25.98 46.61
N VAL A 225 0.20 -25.26 47.42
CA VAL A 225 0.54 -25.02 48.83
C VAL A 225 0.14 -26.27 49.61
N PHE A 226 1.09 -27.20 49.74
CA PHE A 226 0.94 -28.40 50.56
C PHE A 226 1.04 -28.03 52.04
N TYR A 227 0.02 -28.44 52.81
CA TYR A 227 -0.01 -28.42 54.27
C TYR A 227 0.92 -29.47 54.87
#